data_AF-A0A6M8HVM7-F1
#
_entry.id   AF-A0A6M8HVM7-F1
#
_cell.length_a   1.000
_cell.length_b   1.000
_cell.length_c   1.000
_cell.angle_alpha   90.00
_cell.angle_beta   90.00
_cell.angle_gamma   90.00
#
_symmetry.space_group_name_H-M   'P 1'
#
loop_
_entity.id
_entity.type
_entity.pdbx_description
1 polymer ?
#
loop_
_entity_poly.entity_id
_entity_poly.type
_entity_poly.pdbx_seq_one_letter_code
_entity_poly.pdbx_strand_id
1 'polypeptide(L)'
;MLAYEPRWAIGGAAAASPDYVAERHHALRAHVRSDYGADAADRMRIIYGGAVTPDTGPTLIALDNVDGLFVGRAAWTADGFMRIVAIVAAAAKLKQGRPS
;
A
#
# COMPACT_ATOMS: atom_id res chain seq x y z
N MET A 1 0.22 -12.68 2.01
CA MET A 1 0.40 -11.21 1.98
C MET A 1 1.74 -10.95 1.33
N LEU A 2 1.81 -9.97 0.44
CA LEU A 2 3.01 -9.59 -0.30
C LEU A 2 3.32 -8.11 -0.01
N ALA A 3 4.57 -7.80 0.29
CA ALA A 3 5.04 -6.42 0.45
C ALA A 3 5.87 -6.02 -0.79
N TYR A 4 5.48 -4.95 -1.46
CA TYR A 4 6.24 -4.39 -2.57
C TYR A 4 7.16 -3.27 -2.07
N GLU A 5 8.48 -3.49 -2.21
CA GLU A 5 9.50 -2.54 -1.80
C GLU A 5 10.33 -2.06 -3.01
N PRO A 6 10.17 -0.82 -3.47
CA PRO A 6 11.05 -0.25 -4.47
C PRO A 6 12.44 0.01 -3.86
N ARG A 7 13.39 -0.91 -4.09
CA ARG A 7 14.74 -0.85 -3.49
C ARG A 7 15.47 0.48 -3.72
N TRP A 8 15.27 1.10 -4.87
CA TRP A 8 15.86 2.40 -5.21
C TRP A 8 15.30 3.57 -4.40
N ALA A 9 14.15 3.40 -3.74
CA ALA A 9 13.55 4.37 -2.82
C ALA A 9 13.74 4.00 -1.34
N ILE A 10 14.47 2.92 -1.03
CA ILE A 10 14.77 2.54 0.36
C ILE A 10 15.69 3.59 0.98
N GLY A 11 15.26 4.16 2.10
CA GLY A 11 16.01 5.19 2.81
C GLY A 11 15.86 6.60 2.24
N GLY A 12 15.24 6.77 1.07
CA GLY A 12 14.97 8.06 0.44
C GLY A 12 14.06 8.96 1.26
N ALA A 13 14.13 10.27 1.01
CA ALA A 13 13.29 11.27 1.66
C ALA A 13 11.83 11.26 1.15
N ALA A 14 11.60 10.73 -0.05
CA ALA A 14 10.30 10.75 -0.72
C ALA A 14 9.81 9.35 -1.09
N ALA A 15 8.49 9.18 -1.06
CA ALA A 15 7.81 8.00 -1.59
C ALA A 15 8.03 7.88 -3.11
N ALA A 16 7.88 6.66 -3.64
CA ALA A 16 7.69 6.51 -5.09
C ALA A 16 6.40 7.24 -5.51
N SER A 17 6.33 7.69 -6.76
CA SER A 17 5.14 8.38 -7.25
C SER A 17 3.91 7.47 -7.18
N PRO A 18 2.70 8.01 -6.93
CA PRO A 18 1.47 7.22 -6.89
C PRO A 18 1.26 6.39 -8.16
N ASP A 19 1.56 6.95 -9.33
CA ASP A 19 1.45 6.25 -10.62
C ASP A 19 2.36 5.03 -10.69
N TYR A 20 3.61 5.16 -10.23
CA TYR A 20 4.54 4.04 -10.16
C TYR A 20 4.04 2.96 -9.21
N VAL A 21 3.52 3.35 -8.04
CA VAL A 21 2.99 2.40 -7.06
C VAL A 21 1.77 1.67 -7.62
N ALA A 22 0.85 2.38 -8.27
CA ALA A 22 -0.33 1.79 -8.91
C ALA A 22 0.05 0.79 -10.01
N GLU A 23 0.96 1.16 -10.91
CA GLU A 23 1.45 0.29 -11.99
C GLU A 23 2.01 -1.03 -11.42
N ARG A 24 2.85 -0.94 -10.39
CA ARG A 24 3.51 -2.11 -9.80
C ARG A 24 2.54 -3.00 -9.04
N HIS A 25 1.63 -2.41 -8.26
CA HIS A 25 0.62 -3.17 -7.52
C HIS A 25 -0.38 -3.85 -8.46
N HIS A 26 -0.79 -3.18 -9.54
CA HIS A 26 -1.63 -3.79 -10.58
C HIS A 26 -0.93 -4.97 -11.25
N ALA A 27 0.34 -4.80 -11.66
CA ALA A 27 1.11 -5.88 -12.27
C ALA A 27 1.29 -7.09 -11.32
N LEU A 28 1.54 -6.85 -10.03
CA LEU A 28 1.64 -7.90 -9.02
C LEU A 28 0.32 -8.66 -8.86
N ARG A 29 -0.81 -7.95 -8.79
CA ARG A 29 -2.16 -8.57 -8.73
C ARG A 29 -2.43 -9.42 -9.96
N ALA A 30 -2.13 -8.89 -11.15
CA ALA A 30 -2.33 -9.58 -12.42
C ALA A 30 -1.48 -10.86 -12.50
N HIS A 31 -0.24 -10.82 -12.00
CA HIS A 31 0.64 -11.98 -11.94
C HIS A 31 0.08 -13.06 -10.98
N VAL A 32 -0.35 -12.68 -9.78
CA VAL A 32 -1.00 -13.62 -8.85
C VAL A 32 -2.26 -14.22 -9.47
N ARG A 33 -3.06 -13.42 -10.18
CA ARG A 33 -4.27 -13.89 -10.86
C ARG A 33 -3.98 -14.88 -11.98
N SER A 34 -2.94 -14.63 -12.77
CA SER A 34 -2.49 -15.51 -13.84
C SER A 34 -2.08 -16.89 -13.30
N ASP A 35 -1.28 -16.89 -12.24
CA ASP A 35 -0.60 -18.12 -11.78
C ASP A 35 -1.44 -18.92 -10.79
N TYR A 36 -2.32 -18.26 -10.02
CA TYR A 36 -3.06 -18.86 -8.91
C TYR A 36 -4.58 -18.65 -8.99
N GLY A 37 -5.07 -17.95 -10.01
CA GLY A 37 -6.49 -17.70 -10.24
C GLY A 37 -7.07 -16.50 -9.49
N ALA A 38 -8.34 -16.19 -9.77
CA ALA A 38 -9.03 -15.01 -9.26
C ALA A 38 -9.17 -14.99 -7.73
N ASP A 39 -9.62 -16.10 -7.11
CA ASP A 39 -9.81 -16.17 -5.65
C ASP A 39 -8.52 -15.87 -4.89
N ALA A 40 -7.39 -16.42 -5.37
CA ALA A 40 -6.09 -16.17 -4.77
C ALA A 40 -5.67 -14.69 -4.89
N ALA A 41 -5.89 -14.07 -6.05
CA ALA A 41 -5.54 -12.67 -6.29
C ALA A 41 -6.40 -11.69 -5.46
N ASP A 42 -7.69 -11.98 -5.33
CA ASP A 42 -8.64 -11.14 -4.62
C ASP A 42 -8.43 -11.22 -3.09
N ARG A 43 -7.99 -12.38 -2.58
CA ARG A 43 -7.68 -12.58 -1.15
C ARG A 43 -6.27 -12.17 -0.76
N MET A 44 -5.33 -12.09 -1.69
CA MET A 44 -3.94 -11.73 -1.41
C MET A 44 -3.85 -10.25 -1.03
N ARG A 45 -3.44 -9.94 0.20
CA ARG A 45 -3.09 -8.55 0.56
C ARG A 45 -1.75 -8.16 -0.07
N ILE A 46 -1.72 -7.10 -0.86
CA ILE A 46 -0.52 -6.48 -1.44
C ILE A 46 -0.30 -5.12 -0.76
N ILE A 47 0.76 -4.99 0.02
CA ILE A 47 1.05 -3.78 0.81
C ILE A 47 2.26 -3.04 0.23
N TYR A 48 2.24 -1.71 0.31
CA TYR A 48 3.36 -0.88 -0.14
C TYR A 48 4.38 -0.71 0.99
N GLY A 49 5.64 -1.08 0.75
CA GLY A 49 6.73 -1.01 1.74
C GLY A 49 7.81 0.02 1.44
N GLY A 50 7.57 0.96 0.52
CA GLY A 50 8.47 2.09 0.33
C GLY A 50 8.34 3.15 1.44
N ALA A 51 9.00 4.30 1.24
CA ALA A 51 8.89 5.41 2.18
C ALA A 51 7.45 5.93 2.28
N VAL A 52 6.89 5.90 3.49
CA VAL A 52 5.55 6.40 3.81
C VAL A 52 5.67 7.44 4.91
N THR A 53 4.99 8.57 4.72
CA THR A 53 4.83 9.61 5.74
C THR A 53 3.34 9.85 5.98
N PRO A 54 2.96 10.59 7.04
CA PRO A 54 1.56 11.03 7.21
C PRO A 54 1.02 11.84 6.02
N ASP A 55 1.88 12.49 5.25
CA ASP A 55 1.49 13.31 4.09
C ASP A 55 1.27 12.45 2.82
N THR A 56 2.12 11.44 2.59
CA THR A 56 2.01 10.57 1.40
C THR A 56 1.08 9.39 1.61
N GLY A 57 0.93 8.95 2.86
CA GLY A 57 0.11 7.81 3.27
C GLY A 57 -1.31 7.82 2.70
N PRO A 58 -2.08 8.92 2.81
CA PRO A 58 -3.46 9.00 2.30
C PRO A 58 -3.56 8.74 0.80
N THR A 59 -2.66 9.33 0.01
CA THR A 59 -2.63 9.13 -1.45
C THR A 59 -2.27 7.70 -1.80
N LEU A 60 -1.25 7.14 -1.15
CA LEU A 60 -0.77 5.78 -1.43
C LEU A 60 -1.80 4.71 -1.08
N ILE A 61 -2.44 4.80 0.09
CA ILE A 61 -3.45 3.81 0.51
C ILE A 61 -4.75 3.92 -0.30
N ALA A 62 -5.02 5.06 -0.94
CA ALA A 62 -6.19 5.25 -1.78
C ALA A 62 -6.10 4.54 -3.14
N LEU A 63 -4.87 4.24 -3.60
CA LEU A 63 -4.62 3.57 -4.88
C LEU A 63 -5.26 2.17 -4.90
N ASP A 64 -5.73 1.77 -6.08
CA ASP A 64 -6.20 0.42 -6.30
C ASP A 64 -5.07 -0.58 -6.10
N ASN A 65 -5.41 -1.77 -5.60
CA ASN A 65 -4.46 -2.84 -5.29
C ASN A 65 -3.42 -2.54 -4.19
N VAL A 66 -3.44 -1.36 -3.55
CA VAL A 66 -2.68 -1.08 -2.32
C VAL A 66 -3.56 -1.39 -1.11
N ASP A 67 -3.34 -2.54 -0.49
CA ASP A 67 -4.20 -3.04 0.60
C ASP A 67 -3.72 -2.65 1.99
N GLY A 68 -2.59 -1.96 2.06
CA GLY A 68 -1.95 -1.55 3.31
C GLY A 68 -0.61 -0.88 3.07
N LEU A 69 -0.06 -0.33 4.15
CA LEU A 69 1.23 0.34 4.17
C LEU A 69 2.15 -0.41 5.15
N PHE A 70 3.34 -0.78 4.69
CA PHE A 70 4.40 -1.28 5.54
C PHE A 70 5.34 -0.11 5.88
N VAL A 71 5.15 0.43 7.08
CA VAL A 71 5.76 1.71 7.49
C VAL A 71 7.03 1.49 8.32
N GLY A 72 8.09 2.21 7.95
CA GLY A 72 9.36 2.25 8.68
C GLY A 72 9.41 3.43 9.66
N ARG A 73 10.28 4.41 9.37
CA ARG A 73 10.61 5.54 10.27
C ARG A 73 9.41 6.33 10.80
N ALA A 74 8.35 6.48 9.99
CA ALA A 74 7.14 7.19 10.40
C ALA A 74 6.40 6.52 11.58
N ALA A 75 6.71 5.27 11.90
CA ALA A 75 6.13 4.51 13.00
C ALA A 75 7.06 4.33 14.21
N TRP A 76 8.22 5.00 14.26
CA TRP A 76 9.16 4.88 15.39
C TRP A 76 8.68 5.57 16.67
N THR A 77 7.72 6.49 16.57
CA THR A 77 7.04 7.09 17.72
C THR A 77 5.60 6.60 17.78
N ALA A 78 5.03 6.54 19.00
CA ALA A 78 3.64 6.16 19.19
C ALA A 78 2.68 7.07 18.39
N ASP A 79 2.91 8.39 18.44
CA ASP A 79 2.11 9.36 17.68
C ASP A 79 2.20 9.15 16.17
N GLY A 80 3.41 8.90 15.66
CA GLY A 80 3.63 8.63 14.24
C GLY A 80 2.90 7.36 13.79
N PHE A 81 3.02 6.28 14.57
CA PHE A 81 2.31 5.03 14.31
C PHE A 81 0.79 5.21 14.34
N MET A 82 0.25 5.88 15.36
CA MET A 82 -1.19 6.12 15.50
C MET A 82 -1.76 6.95 14.35
N ARG A 83 -1.00 7.92 13.82
CA ARG A 83 -1.40 8.69 12.63
C ARG A 83 -1.51 7.80 11.39
N ILE A 84 -0.55 6.91 11.16
CA ILE A 84 -0.61 5.95 10.05
C ILE A 84 -1.82 5.01 10.21
N VAL A 85 -2.07 4.49 11.42
CA VAL A 85 -3.25 3.64 11.69
C VAL A 85 -4.54 4.39 11.35
N ALA A 86 -4.67 5.65 11.77
CA ALA A 86 -5.84 6.47 11.46
C ALA A 86 -6.04 6.67 9.94
N ILE A 87 -4.95 6.93 9.20
CA ILE A 87 -4.97 7.07 7.74
C ILE A 87 -5.47 5.79 7.07
N VAL A 88 -4.92 4.63 7.46
CA VAL A 88 -5.31 3.33 6.89
C VAL A 88 -6.75 2.98 7.27
N ALA A 89 -7.17 3.24 8.51
CA ALA A 89 -8.54 2.98 8.96
C ALA A 89 -9.58 3.84 8.20
N ALA A 90 -9.25 5.10 7.92
CA ALA A 90 -10.11 5.97 7.11
C ALA A 90 -10.23 5.46 5.66
N ALA A 91 -9.11 5.06 5.05
CA ALA A 91 -9.10 4.52 3.69
C ALA A 91 -9.84 3.18 3.56
N ALA A 92 -9.71 2.30 4.56
CA ALA A 92 -10.40 1.01 4.59
C ALA A 92 -11.93 1.19 4.53
N LYS A 93 -12.49 2.17 5.25
CA LYS A 93 -13.92 2.49 5.20
C LYS A 93 -14.37 2.93 3.80
N LEU A 94 -13.55 3.73 3.11
CA LEU A 94 -13.85 4.18 1.75
C LEU A 94 -13.79 3.04 0.73
N LYS A 95 -12.82 2.12 0.88
CA LYS A 95 -12.67 0.97 -0.03
C LYS A 95 -13.75 -0.08 0.15
N GLN A 96 -14.23 -0.30 1.38
CA GLN A 96 -15.34 -1.23 1.64
C GLN A 96 -16.66 -0.80 1.01
N GLY A 97 -16.81 0.48 0.64
CA GLY A 97 -17.99 0.99 -0.06
C GLY A 97 -17.91 0.95 -1.59
N ARG A 98 -16.80 0.47 -2.18
CA ARG A 98 -16.62 0.44 -3.64
C ARG A 98 -17.19 -0.88 -4.20
N PRO A 99 -18.11 -0.84 -5.19
CA PRO A 99 -18.57 -2.06 -5.85
C PRO A 99 -17.40 -2.75 -6.56
N SER A 100 -17.38 -4.08 -6.47
CA SER A 100 -16.37 -4.99 -7.05
C SER A 100 -16.36 -4.97 -8.58
#